data_AF-A0A150SM48-F1
#
_entry.id   AF-A0A150SM48-F1
#
_cell.length_a   1.000
_cell.length_b   1.000
_cell.length_c   1.000
_cell.angle_alpha   90.00
_cell.angle_beta   90.00
_cell.angle_gamma   90.00
#
_symmetry.space_group_name_H-M   'P 1'
#
loop_
_entity.id
_entity.type
_entity.pdbx_description
1 polymer ?
#
loop_
_entity_poly.entity_id
_entity_poly.type
_entity_poly.pdbx_seq_one_letter_code
_entity_poly.pdbx_strand_id
1 'polypeptide(L)'
;MEGKEPPSTPPVRPTGPPGANPVPSLEGLFPRPHPSSETLFRLGAAAMVLGPLAGVPAILLGRIVHREITRSEGRYTGEARARLGFGLGWAGTQVYTLLLLYAIGATFEPVALVVLGAGVLAGLVIAIGASATGAPQPFATAAQASRQAPWVICPAIAGLLGVGFAGFITKQNADERARLETLAACQEARRSANEALAAASFERARSKLQDARRTCVEEAALQEIARIEADVDAKEREAIQRRAEEEAAREERERAEKELERAAEQRRRAEREQKAAARFKDVAPTIARHVQVASSRATQRRWEDAQAALSQAELALDEFRGTGVQQSERCAALLAQVVRLRPDVDAGVEQARQRREEEERRRQQMKEAAEERLQEMKEAAEERRQASLRVQCCDGTISPSCLCGRSSYRGCCSHHGGVCGCEE
;
A
#
# COMPACT_ATOMS: atom_id res chain seq x y z
N MET A 1 -3.96 -59.38 -143.68
CA MET A 1 -2.70 -59.89 -143.10
C MET A 1 -2.17 -58.79 -142.19
N GLU A 2 -2.75 -58.63 -141.00
CA GLU A 2 -2.31 -59.30 -139.76
C GLU A 2 -0.84 -59.01 -139.45
N GLY A 3 -0.62 -57.93 -138.69
CA GLY A 3 0.64 -57.59 -138.05
C GLY A 3 0.34 -57.15 -136.62
N LYS A 4 0.67 -58.04 -135.69
CA LYS A 4 0.46 -57.93 -134.24
C LYS A 4 1.63 -57.13 -133.66
N GLU A 5 1.40 -55.89 -133.23
CA GLU A 5 2.39 -55.12 -132.46
C GLU A 5 2.00 -55.02 -130.97
N PRO A 6 2.97 -55.16 -130.06
CA PRO A 6 2.77 -55.36 -128.62
C PRO A 6 2.32 -54.10 -127.85
N PRO A 7 1.73 -54.28 -126.65
CA PRO A 7 1.09 -53.21 -125.89
C PRO A 7 2.07 -52.13 -125.42
N SER A 8 1.71 -50.89 -125.74
CA SER A 8 2.33 -49.65 -125.31
C SER A 8 2.24 -49.49 -123.79
N THR A 9 3.41 -49.33 -123.18
CA THR A 9 3.60 -49.00 -121.77
C THR A 9 2.97 -47.65 -121.43
N PRO A 10 2.27 -47.53 -120.29
CA PRO A 10 1.67 -46.28 -119.86
C PRO A 10 2.74 -45.24 -119.47
N PRO A 11 2.46 -43.94 -119.69
CA PRO A 11 3.43 -42.87 -119.54
C PRO A 11 3.87 -42.67 -118.08
N VAL A 12 5.19 -42.59 -117.92
CA VAL A 12 5.89 -42.16 -116.71
C VAL A 12 5.37 -40.78 -116.29
N ARG A 13 4.64 -40.75 -115.16
CA ARG A 13 4.25 -39.50 -114.50
C ARG A 13 5.43 -38.94 -113.70
N PRO A 14 5.56 -37.61 -113.65
CA PRO A 14 6.74 -36.91 -113.18
C PRO A 14 7.04 -37.19 -111.71
N THR A 15 8.31 -37.47 -111.46
CA THR A 15 8.97 -37.48 -110.17
C THR A 15 8.62 -36.21 -109.40
N GLY A 16 7.81 -36.37 -108.36
CA GLY A 16 7.53 -35.33 -107.39
C GLY A 16 8.81 -34.86 -106.69
N PRO A 17 8.81 -33.64 -106.14
CA PRO A 17 9.97 -33.02 -105.54
C PRO A 17 10.56 -33.89 -104.41
N PRO A 18 11.88 -33.87 -104.22
CA PRO A 18 12.56 -34.70 -103.22
C PRO A 18 12.08 -34.35 -101.81
N GLY A 19 11.49 -35.36 -101.16
CA GLY A 19 11.47 -35.54 -99.71
C GLY A 19 11.11 -34.31 -98.90
N ALA A 20 9.82 -33.93 -98.87
CA ALA A 20 9.29 -33.31 -97.67
C ALA A 20 9.45 -34.34 -96.53
N ASN A 21 10.43 -34.11 -95.65
CA ASN A 21 10.49 -34.78 -94.35
C ASN A 21 9.07 -34.76 -93.76
N PRO A 22 8.52 -35.88 -93.28
CA PRO A 22 7.22 -35.87 -92.63
C PRO A 22 7.32 -34.85 -91.51
N VAL A 23 6.64 -33.72 -91.66
CA VAL A 23 6.51 -32.73 -90.60
C VAL A 23 5.93 -33.53 -89.44
N PRO A 24 6.63 -33.67 -88.29
CA PRO A 24 6.13 -34.46 -87.19
C PRO A 24 4.75 -33.90 -86.85
N SER A 25 3.71 -34.71 -87.02
CA SER A 25 2.35 -34.30 -86.72
C SER A 25 2.33 -33.81 -85.28
N LEU A 26 1.98 -32.53 -85.07
CA LEU A 26 1.86 -31.88 -83.75
C LEU A 26 0.93 -32.64 -82.78
N GLU A 27 0.17 -33.61 -83.29
CA GLU A 27 -0.68 -34.53 -82.54
C GLU A 27 0.03 -35.50 -81.58
N GLY A 28 1.37 -35.54 -81.59
CA GLY A 28 2.20 -36.26 -80.61
C GLY A 28 2.90 -35.38 -79.56
N LEU A 29 2.83 -34.05 -79.67
CA LEU A 29 3.54 -33.13 -78.76
C LEU A 29 2.79 -32.84 -77.46
N PHE A 30 1.47 -33.04 -77.45
CA PHE A 30 0.66 -32.88 -76.25
C PHE A 30 0.25 -34.25 -75.70
N PRO A 31 0.66 -34.59 -74.47
CA PRO A 31 0.34 -35.87 -73.89
C PRO A 31 -1.17 -35.98 -73.65
N ARG A 32 -1.81 -37.01 -74.22
CA ARG A 32 -3.27 -37.16 -74.20
C ARG A 32 -3.73 -37.67 -72.84
N PRO A 33 -4.85 -37.21 -72.27
CA PRO A 33 -5.36 -37.77 -71.03
C PRO A 33 -5.71 -39.25 -71.24
N HIS A 34 -5.30 -40.11 -70.31
CA HIS A 34 -5.62 -41.54 -70.39
C HIS A 34 -7.16 -41.71 -70.40
N PRO A 35 -7.76 -42.45 -71.36
CA PRO A 35 -9.21 -42.54 -71.50
C PRO A 35 -9.89 -43.10 -70.24
N SER A 36 -9.20 -43.97 -69.51
CA SER A 36 -9.69 -44.57 -68.26
C SER A 36 -9.42 -43.73 -67.00
N SER A 37 -8.74 -42.58 -67.10
CA SER A 37 -8.43 -41.77 -65.92
C SER A 37 -9.65 -41.08 -65.32
N GLU A 38 -10.60 -40.65 -66.17
CA GLU A 38 -11.85 -40.05 -65.73
C GLU A 38 -12.81 -41.09 -65.14
N THR A 39 -12.93 -42.26 -65.76
CA THR A 39 -13.73 -43.36 -65.22
C THR A 39 -13.18 -43.83 -63.87
N LEU A 40 -11.86 -43.87 -63.70
CA LEU A 40 -11.23 -44.18 -62.43
C LEU A 40 -11.58 -43.17 -61.34
N PHE A 41 -11.53 -41.88 -61.66
CA PHE A 41 -11.88 -40.84 -60.69
C PHE A 41 -13.35 -40.94 -60.27
N ARG A 42 -14.26 -41.13 -61.23
CA ARG A 42 -15.70 -41.33 -60.96
C ARG A 42 -15.95 -42.59 -60.13
N LEU A 43 -15.26 -43.70 -60.41
CA LEU A 43 -15.32 -44.92 -59.62
C LEU A 43 -14.78 -44.73 -58.19
N GLY A 44 -13.68 -43.99 -58.03
CA GLY A 44 -13.12 -43.65 -56.72
C GLY A 44 -14.05 -42.77 -55.89
N ALA A 45 -14.68 -41.76 -56.51
CA ALA A 45 -15.70 -40.95 -55.85
C ALA A 45 -16.95 -41.79 -55.49
N ALA A 46 -17.40 -42.65 -56.41
CA ALA A 46 -18.52 -43.56 -56.16
C ALA A 46 -18.23 -44.56 -55.03
N ALA A 47 -16.97 -44.96 -54.84
CA ALA A 47 -16.55 -45.83 -53.74
C ALA A 47 -16.77 -45.22 -52.36
N MET A 48 -16.84 -43.89 -52.24
CA MET A 48 -17.19 -43.24 -50.97
C MET A 48 -18.65 -43.50 -50.56
N VAL A 49 -19.52 -43.83 -51.53
CA VAL A 49 -20.95 -44.09 -51.31
C VAL A 49 -21.27 -45.58 -51.40
N LEU A 50 -20.78 -46.25 -52.45
CA LEU A 50 -21.04 -47.67 -52.74
C LEU A 50 -20.04 -48.62 -52.07
N GLY A 51 -19.04 -48.08 -51.37
CA GLY A 51 -18.08 -48.86 -50.61
C GLY A 51 -17.26 -49.83 -51.48
N PRO A 52 -17.05 -51.08 -51.03
CA PRO A 52 -16.23 -52.07 -51.73
C PRO A 52 -16.70 -52.40 -53.15
N LEU A 53 -18.02 -52.29 -53.44
CA LEU A 53 -18.58 -52.65 -54.74
C LEU A 53 -18.03 -51.76 -55.87
N ALA A 54 -17.82 -50.46 -55.61
CA ALA A 54 -17.16 -49.55 -56.54
C ALA A 54 -15.65 -49.40 -56.24
N GLY A 55 -15.26 -49.54 -54.97
CA GLY A 55 -13.88 -49.38 -54.52
C GLY A 55 -12.92 -50.44 -55.03
N VAL A 56 -13.30 -51.73 -55.02
CA VAL A 56 -12.43 -52.80 -55.53
C VAL A 56 -12.16 -52.66 -57.03
N PRO A 57 -13.16 -52.42 -57.90
CA PRO A 57 -12.92 -52.09 -59.31
C PRO A 57 -12.03 -50.85 -59.48
N ALA A 58 -12.24 -49.78 -58.69
CA ALA A 58 -11.39 -48.59 -58.73
C ALA A 58 -9.93 -48.90 -58.37
N ILE A 59 -9.68 -49.73 -57.36
CA ILE A 59 -8.32 -50.12 -56.94
C ILE A 59 -7.63 -50.95 -58.04
N LEU A 60 -8.33 -51.92 -58.63
CA LEU A 60 -7.80 -52.78 -59.69
C LEU A 60 -7.50 -51.98 -60.96
N LEU A 61 -8.46 -51.17 -61.41
CA LEU A 61 -8.30 -50.32 -62.59
C LEU A 61 -7.20 -49.28 -62.36
N GLY A 62 -7.08 -48.74 -61.15
CA GLY A 62 -6.05 -47.76 -60.80
C GLY A 62 -4.65 -48.33 -60.91
N ARG A 63 -4.45 -49.59 -60.52
CA ARG A 63 -3.16 -50.29 -60.70
C ARG A 63 -2.82 -50.54 -62.17
N ILE A 64 -3.80 -50.85 -63.00
CA ILE A 64 -3.61 -51.06 -64.44
C ILE A 64 -3.26 -49.72 -65.10
N VAL A 65 -4.09 -48.69 -64.89
CA VAL A 65 -3.90 -47.36 -65.46
C VAL A 65 -2.59 -46.73 -65.01
N HIS A 66 -2.21 -46.87 -63.73
CA HIS A 66 -0.93 -46.33 -63.26
C HIS A 66 0.27 -47.04 -63.94
N ARG A 67 0.21 -48.36 -64.13
CA ARG A 67 1.25 -49.10 -64.88
C ARG A 67 1.31 -48.69 -66.35
N GLU A 68 0.16 -48.47 -66.98
CA GLU A 68 0.08 -48.02 -68.38
C GLU A 68 0.63 -46.61 -68.56
N ILE A 69 0.27 -45.67 -67.69
CA ILE A 69 0.80 -44.30 -67.70
C ILE A 69 2.32 -44.32 -67.50
N THR A 70 2.83 -45.05 -66.50
CA THR A 70 4.28 -45.12 -66.24
C THR A 70 5.06 -45.79 -67.38
N ARG A 71 4.46 -46.78 -68.08
CA ARG A 71 5.08 -47.42 -69.26
C ARG A 71 4.97 -46.61 -70.55
N SER A 72 4.13 -45.58 -70.58
CA SER A 72 3.82 -44.85 -71.81
C SER A 72 4.88 -43.84 -72.25
N GLU A 73 5.99 -43.71 -71.51
CA GLU A 73 7.10 -42.77 -71.80
C GLU A 73 6.61 -41.34 -72.04
N GLY A 74 5.59 -40.91 -71.29
CA GLY A 74 5.01 -39.57 -71.40
C GLY A 74 3.90 -39.42 -72.44
N ARG A 75 3.47 -40.48 -73.14
CA ARG A 75 2.33 -40.39 -74.08
C ARG A 75 1.00 -40.07 -73.38
N TYR A 76 0.81 -40.53 -72.14
CA TYR A 76 -0.42 -40.30 -71.38
C TYR A 76 -0.22 -39.34 -70.20
N THR A 77 -1.16 -38.40 -70.02
CA THR A 77 -1.29 -37.59 -68.79
C THR A 77 -2.43 -38.09 -67.90
N GLY A 78 -2.50 -37.54 -66.69
CA GLY A 78 -3.59 -37.80 -65.75
C GLY A 78 -3.16 -38.59 -64.50
N GLU A 79 -1.87 -38.70 -64.21
CA GLU A 79 -1.34 -39.42 -63.05
C GLU A 79 -1.94 -38.93 -61.71
N ALA A 80 -2.07 -37.61 -61.53
CA ALA A 80 -2.67 -37.04 -60.32
C ALA A 80 -4.14 -37.47 -60.14
N ARG A 81 -4.94 -37.45 -61.22
CA ARG A 81 -6.33 -37.93 -61.19
C ARG A 81 -6.41 -39.43 -60.96
N ALA A 82 -5.48 -40.20 -61.55
CA ALA A 82 -5.41 -41.64 -61.34
C ALA A 82 -5.08 -41.98 -59.87
N ARG A 83 -4.13 -41.27 -59.26
CA ARG A 83 -3.78 -41.42 -57.84
C ARG A 83 -4.91 -41.01 -56.92
N LEU A 84 -5.61 -39.92 -57.22
CA LEU A 84 -6.78 -39.48 -56.45
C LEU A 84 -7.92 -40.51 -56.54
N GLY A 85 -8.24 -41.00 -57.74
CA GLY A 85 -9.26 -42.05 -57.92
C GLY A 85 -8.92 -43.34 -57.18
N PHE A 86 -7.66 -43.77 -57.25
CA PHE A 86 -7.17 -44.93 -56.48
C PHE A 86 -7.24 -44.72 -54.96
N GLY A 87 -6.78 -43.55 -54.50
CA GLY A 87 -6.79 -43.18 -53.08
C GLY A 87 -8.20 -43.08 -52.51
N LEU A 88 -9.12 -42.45 -53.23
CA LEU A 88 -10.55 -42.39 -52.87
C LEU A 88 -11.18 -43.77 -52.88
N GLY A 89 -10.85 -44.63 -53.85
CA GLY A 89 -11.29 -46.03 -53.88
C GLY A 89 -10.86 -46.81 -52.64
N TRP A 90 -9.60 -46.65 -52.21
CA TRP A 90 -9.08 -47.27 -50.99
C TRP A 90 -9.75 -46.73 -49.73
N ALA A 91 -9.81 -45.40 -49.59
CA ALA A 91 -10.43 -44.74 -48.44
C ALA A 91 -11.91 -45.10 -48.30
N GLY A 92 -12.68 -45.04 -49.39
CA GLY A 92 -14.09 -45.41 -49.40
C GLY A 92 -14.33 -46.87 -49.04
N THR A 93 -13.48 -47.78 -49.55
CA THR A 93 -13.54 -49.21 -49.18
C THR A 93 -13.28 -49.40 -47.68
N GLN A 94 -12.27 -48.73 -47.10
CA GLN A 94 -11.94 -48.84 -45.67
C GLN A 94 -13.04 -48.27 -44.78
N VAL A 95 -13.51 -47.05 -45.07
CA VAL A 95 -14.58 -46.40 -44.30
C VAL A 95 -15.85 -47.24 -44.33
N TYR A 96 -16.27 -47.73 -45.49
CA TYR A 96 -17.47 -48.55 -45.60
C TYR A 96 -17.30 -49.91 -44.90
N THR A 97 -16.12 -50.53 -44.99
CA THR A 97 -15.85 -51.80 -44.31
C THR A 97 -15.91 -51.63 -42.79
N LEU A 98 -15.32 -50.56 -42.26
CA LEU A 98 -15.40 -50.22 -40.83
C LEU A 98 -16.83 -49.91 -40.40
N LEU A 99 -17.58 -49.16 -41.21
CA LEU A 99 -18.98 -48.85 -40.95
C LEU A 99 -19.85 -50.12 -40.97
N LEU A 100 -19.61 -51.04 -41.91
CA LEU A 100 -20.30 -52.32 -42.00
C LEU A 100 -19.98 -53.21 -40.80
N LEU A 101 -18.70 -53.31 -40.41
CA LEU A 101 -18.28 -54.04 -39.22
C LEU A 101 -18.89 -53.43 -37.95
N TYR A 102 -18.95 -52.10 -37.86
CA TYR A 102 -19.61 -51.39 -36.78
C TYR A 102 -21.12 -51.69 -36.76
N ALA A 103 -21.80 -51.62 -37.90
CA ALA A 103 -23.23 -51.92 -37.99
C ALA A 103 -23.55 -53.36 -37.61
N ILE A 104 -22.77 -54.33 -38.13
CA ILE A 104 -22.89 -55.75 -37.75
C ILE A 104 -22.65 -55.91 -36.25
N GLY A 105 -21.60 -55.29 -35.71
CA GLY A 105 -21.27 -55.36 -34.29
C GLY A 105 -22.31 -54.71 -33.39
N ALA A 106 -22.91 -53.60 -33.82
CA ALA A 106 -23.97 -52.91 -33.09
C ALA A 106 -25.28 -53.72 -33.05
N THR A 107 -25.54 -54.54 -34.08
CA THR A 107 -26.72 -55.41 -34.11
C THR A 107 -26.53 -56.74 -33.37
N PHE A 108 -25.29 -57.19 -33.16
CA PHE A 108 -24.99 -58.48 -32.53
C PHE A 108 -23.79 -58.36 -31.57
N GLU A 109 -24.07 -57.96 -30.31
CA GLU A 109 -23.08 -57.89 -29.21
C GLU A 109 -22.15 -59.12 -29.10
N PRO A 110 -22.63 -60.37 -29.16
CA PRO A 110 -21.72 -61.53 -29.06
C PRO A 110 -20.87 -61.73 -30.32
N VAL A 111 -21.31 -61.27 -31.50
CA VAL A 111 -20.56 -61.40 -32.75
C VAL A 111 -19.44 -60.36 -32.81
N ALA A 112 -19.67 -59.14 -32.29
CA ALA A 112 -18.64 -58.11 -32.20
C ALA A 112 -17.43 -58.58 -31.37
N LEU A 113 -17.69 -59.19 -30.20
CA LEU A 113 -16.67 -59.76 -29.32
C LEU A 113 -15.95 -60.95 -29.95
N VAL A 114 -16.66 -61.81 -30.67
CA VAL A 114 -16.04 -62.96 -31.36
C VAL A 114 -15.19 -62.51 -32.56
N VAL A 115 -15.62 -61.51 -33.33
CA VAL A 115 -14.85 -61.01 -34.50
C VAL A 115 -13.62 -60.20 -34.05
N LEU A 116 -13.76 -59.33 -33.05
CA LEU A 116 -12.61 -58.61 -32.47
C LEU A 116 -11.67 -59.58 -31.74
N GLY A 117 -12.22 -60.52 -30.96
CA GLY A 117 -11.45 -61.54 -30.25
C GLY A 117 -10.70 -62.47 -31.20
N ALA A 118 -11.34 -62.96 -32.26
CA ALA A 118 -10.71 -63.80 -33.28
C ALA A 118 -9.67 -63.02 -34.10
N GLY A 119 -9.91 -61.75 -34.42
CA GLY A 119 -8.94 -60.88 -35.10
C GLY A 119 -7.68 -60.64 -34.27
N VAL A 120 -7.84 -60.38 -32.97
CA VAL A 120 -6.73 -60.20 -32.04
C VAL A 120 -5.99 -61.52 -31.80
N LEU A 121 -6.70 -62.63 -31.57
CA LEU A 121 -6.09 -63.95 -31.37
C LEU A 121 -5.37 -64.45 -32.62
N ALA A 122 -5.93 -64.26 -33.81
CA ALA A 122 -5.24 -64.60 -35.07
C ALA A 122 -3.98 -63.75 -35.26
N GLY A 123 -4.04 -62.44 -34.96
CA GLY A 123 -2.87 -61.57 -34.96
C GLY A 123 -1.79 -62.02 -33.96
N LEU A 124 -2.20 -62.44 -32.76
CA LEU A 124 -1.30 -62.92 -31.71
C LEU A 124 -0.64 -64.26 -32.07
N VAL A 125 -1.39 -65.21 -32.62
CA VAL A 125 -0.88 -66.53 -33.04
C VAL A 125 0.12 -66.38 -34.20
N ILE A 126 -0.12 -65.46 -35.14
CA ILE A 126 0.84 -65.16 -36.22
C ILE A 126 2.11 -64.52 -35.65
N ALA A 127 1.99 -63.58 -34.71
CA ALA A 127 3.14 -62.93 -34.09
C ALA A 127 3.98 -63.91 -33.25
N ILE A 128 3.34 -64.77 -32.45
CA ILE A 128 4.02 -65.77 -31.62
C ILE A 128 4.64 -66.86 -32.50
N GLY A 129 3.93 -67.34 -33.53
CA GLY A 129 4.45 -68.33 -34.49
C GLY A 129 5.69 -67.82 -35.23
N ALA A 130 5.72 -66.54 -35.61
CA ALA A 130 6.89 -65.92 -36.25
C ALA A 130 8.09 -65.82 -35.29
N SER A 131 7.85 -65.61 -33.98
CA SER A 131 8.91 -65.52 -32.98
C SER A 131 9.49 -66.88 -32.54
N ALA A 132 8.70 -67.95 -32.57
CA ALA A 132 9.12 -69.28 -32.14
C ALA A 132 10.04 -70.02 -33.14
N THR A 133 10.00 -69.66 -34.43
CA THR A 133 10.77 -70.37 -35.47
C THR A 133 12.18 -69.83 -35.70
N GLY A 134 12.65 -68.81 -34.98
CA GLY A 134 14.03 -68.32 -35.05
C GLY A 134 14.51 -67.93 -36.46
N ALA A 135 13.60 -67.59 -37.37
CA ALA A 135 13.93 -67.29 -38.76
C ALA A 135 14.35 -65.82 -38.91
N PRO A 136 15.55 -65.51 -39.45
CA PRO A 136 16.14 -64.17 -39.38
C PRO A 136 15.52 -63.09 -40.29
N GLN A 137 14.40 -63.34 -40.98
CA GLN A 137 13.65 -62.26 -41.67
C GLN A 137 12.13 -62.54 -41.71
N PRO A 138 11.31 -61.89 -40.87
CA PRO A 138 9.87 -62.16 -40.77
C PRO A 138 9.07 -61.76 -42.02
N PHE A 139 9.63 -60.94 -42.91
CA PHE A 139 8.93 -60.44 -44.09
C PHE A 139 8.91 -61.42 -45.27
N ALA A 140 9.91 -62.30 -45.40
CA ALA A 140 10.00 -63.22 -46.54
C ALA A 140 9.05 -64.42 -46.41
N THR A 141 8.90 -64.98 -45.21
CA THR A 141 7.96 -66.07 -44.90
C THR A 141 6.52 -65.59 -44.86
N ALA A 142 6.25 -64.37 -44.36
CA ALA A 142 4.92 -63.75 -44.45
C ALA A 142 4.49 -63.50 -45.91
N ALA A 143 5.43 -63.18 -46.81
CA ALA A 143 5.15 -62.98 -48.23
C ALA A 143 4.89 -64.28 -49.01
N GLN A 144 5.32 -65.45 -48.50
CA GLN A 144 5.03 -66.75 -49.10
C GLN A 144 3.71 -67.34 -48.55
N ALA A 145 3.44 -67.16 -47.24
CA ALA A 145 2.16 -67.51 -46.63
C ALA A 145 0.99 -66.65 -47.16
N SER A 146 1.24 -65.38 -47.50
CA SER A 146 0.21 -64.49 -48.10
C SER A 146 -0.25 -64.92 -49.49
N ARG A 147 0.54 -65.73 -50.21
CA ARG A 147 0.13 -66.30 -51.49
C ARG A 147 -0.79 -67.51 -51.33
N GLN A 148 -0.76 -68.19 -50.19
CA GLN A 148 -1.57 -69.40 -49.95
C GLN A 148 -2.87 -69.11 -49.17
N ALA A 149 -2.91 -68.07 -48.33
CA ALA A 149 -4.13 -67.69 -47.59
C ALA A 149 -4.25 -66.16 -47.39
N PRO A 150 -4.64 -65.39 -48.43
CA PRO A 150 -4.71 -63.93 -48.38
C PRO A 150 -5.77 -63.37 -47.41
N TRP A 151 -6.73 -64.19 -46.97
CA TRP A 151 -7.85 -63.79 -46.12
C TRP A 151 -7.49 -63.71 -44.63
N VAL A 152 -6.37 -64.27 -44.18
CA VAL A 152 -5.96 -64.29 -42.77
C VAL A 152 -5.07 -63.07 -42.40
N ILE A 153 -4.36 -62.49 -43.37
CA ILE A 153 -3.33 -61.45 -43.11
C ILE A 153 -3.92 -60.04 -43.04
N CYS A 154 -5.01 -59.77 -43.77
CA CYS A 154 -5.67 -58.45 -43.74
C CYS A 154 -6.18 -58.01 -42.34
N PRO A 155 -6.85 -58.86 -41.53
CA PRO A 155 -7.31 -58.45 -40.20
C PRO A 155 -6.16 -58.22 -39.20
N ALA A 156 -5.06 -58.97 -39.30
CA ALA A 156 -3.91 -58.80 -38.41
C ALA A 156 -3.16 -57.47 -38.66
N ILE A 157 -3.01 -57.06 -39.92
CA ILE A 157 -2.41 -55.76 -40.27
C ILE A 157 -3.34 -54.60 -39.88
N ALA A 158 -4.65 -54.76 -40.04
CA ALA A 158 -5.64 -53.76 -39.60
C ALA A 158 -5.63 -53.58 -38.07
N GLY A 159 -5.50 -54.66 -37.30
CA GLY A 159 -5.39 -54.60 -35.84
C GLY A 159 -4.14 -53.85 -35.35
N LEU A 160 -2.98 -54.12 -35.96
CA LEU A 160 -1.72 -53.44 -35.60
C LEU A 160 -1.73 -51.94 -35.97
N LEU A 161 -2.30 -51.58 -37.13
CA LEU A 161 -2.48 -50.17 -37.50
C LEU A 161 -3.47 -49.44 -36.59
N GLY A 162 -4.52 -50.13 -36.12
CA GLY A 162 -5.50 -49.58 -35.17
C GLY A 162 -4.88 -49.20 -33.82
N VAL A 163 -4.00 -50.04 -33.27
CA VAL A 163 -3.34 -49.77 -31.98
C VAL A 163 -2.34 -48.61 -32.10
N GLY A 164 -1.54 -48.57 -33.18
CA GLY A 164 -0.62 -47.47 -33.44
C GLY A 164 -1.33 -46.12 -33.64
N PHE A 165 -2.47 -46.13 -34.34
CA PHE A 165 -3.27 -44.92 -34.58
C PHE A 165 -4.00 -44.44 -33.33
N ALA A 166 -4.52 -45.36 -32.50
CA ALA A 166 -5.11 -45.02 -31.21
C ALA A 166 -4.08 -44.37 -30.25
N GLY A 167 -2.85 -44.88 -30.19
CA GLY A 167 -1.76 -44.27 -29.41
C GLY A 167 -1.32 -42.90 -29.92
N PHE A 168 -1.34 -42.68 -31.25
CA PHE A 168 -1.04 -41.39 -31.84
C PHE A 168 -2.15 -40.36 -31.57
N ILE A 169 -3.42 -40.75 -31.69
CA ILE A 169 -4.56 -39.89 -31.37
C ILE A 169 -4.58 -39.53 -29.88
N THR A 170 -4.31 -40.47 -28.96
CA THR A 170 -4.29 -40.16 -27.53
C THR A 170 -3.15 -39.21 -27.17
N LYS A 171 -1.99 -39.32 -27.84
CA LYS A 171 -0.88 -38.37 -27.66
C LYS A 171 -1.20 -36.98 -28.22
N GLN A 172 -1.78 -36.90 -29.42
CA GLN A 172 -2.21 -35.60 -29.96
C GLN A 172 -3.28 -34.93 -29.09
N ASN A 173 -4.24 -35.70 -28.57
CA ASN A 173 -5.26 -35.17 -27.65
C ASN A 173 -4.66 -34.73 -26.31
N ALA A 174 -3.62 -35.40 -25.80
CA ALA A 174 -2.93 -34.99 -24.58
C ALA A 174 -2.13 -33.69 -24.78
N ASP A 175 -1.42 -33.57 -25.90
CA ASP A 175 -0.66 -32.37 -26.26
C ASP A 175 -1.60 -31.18 -26.54
N GLU A 176 -2.76 -31.40 -27.17
CA GLU A 176 -3.77 -30.35 -27.35
C GLU A 176 -4.43 -29.92 -26.04
N ARG A 177 -4.74 -30.85 -25.13
CA ARG A 177 -5.25 -30.48 -23.79
C ARG A 177 -4.24 -29.67 -23.00
N ALA A 178 -2.97 -30.08 -23.00
CA ALA A 178 -1.90 -29.33 -22.34
C ALA A 178 -1.72 -27.92 -22.95
N ARG A 179 -1.90 -27.76 -24.26
CA ARG A 179 -1.91 -26.44 -24.93
C ARG A 179 -3.12 -25.60 -24.54
N LEU A 180 -4.32 -26.18 -24.48
CA LEU A 180 -5.52 -25.46 -24.07
C LEU A 180 -5.47 -25.03 -22.60
N GLU A 181 -4.93 -25.88 -21.71
CA GLU A 181 -4.73 -25.55 -20.30
C GLU A 181 -3.72 -24.42 -20.11
N THR A 182 -2.60 -24.42 -20.85
CA THR A 182 -1.62 -23.34 -20.79
C THR A 182 -2.16 -22.02 -21.35
N LEU A 183 -2.97 -22.06 -22.42
CA LEU A 183 -3.66 -20.88 -22.95
C LEU A 183 -4.70 -20.33 -21.96
N ALA A 184 -5.48 -21.20 -21.31
CA ALA A 184 -6.46 -20.78 -20.30
C ALA A 184 -5.78 -20.13 -19.10
N ALA A 185 -4.69 -20.72 -18.58
CA ALA A 185 -3.90 -20.15 -17.49
C ALA A 185 -3.30 -18.78 -17.87
N CYS A 186 -2.81 -18.64 -19.10
CA CYS A 186 -2.29 -17.38 -19.63
C CYS A 186 -3.39 -16.29 -19.69
N GLN A 187 -4.59 -16.63 -20.15
CA GLN A 187 -5.72 -15.69 -20.20
C GLN A 187 -6.21 -15.28 -18.80
N GLU A 188 -6.25 -16.21 -17.85
CA GLU A 188 -6.63 -15.92 -16.46
C GLU A 188 -5.61 -15.01 -15.78
N ALA A 189 -4.31 -15.32 -15.92
CA ALA A 189 -3.24 -14.48 -15.40
C ALA A 189 -3.34 -13.04 -15.95
N ARG A 190 -3.64 -12.91 -17.26
CA ARG A 190 -3.86 -11.60 -17.90
C ARG A 190 -5.08 -10.85 -17.36
N ARG A 191 -6.22 -11.51 -17.17
CA ARG A 191 -7.41 -10.88 -16.55
C ARG A 191 -7.08 -10.38 -15.15
N SER A 192 -6.41 -11.20 -14.35
CA SER A 192 -6.02 -10.83 -12.98
C SER A 192 -5.04 -9.65 -12.94
N ALA A 193 -4.12 -9.54 -13.91
CA ALA A 193 -3.22 -8.40 -14.03
C ALA A 193 -3.98 -7.10 -14.38
N ASN A 194 -4.95 -7.18 -15.30
CA ASN A 194 -5.79 -6.03 -15.67
C ASN A 194 -6.69 -5.59 -14.51
N GLU A 195 -7.25 -6.52 -13.76
CA GLU A 195 -8.02 -6.23 -12.54
C GLU A 195 -7.14 -5.57 -11.46
N ALA A 196 -5.92 -6.07 -11.25
CA ALA A 196 -4.96 -5.48 -10.33
C ALA A 196 -4.55 -4.05 -10.74
N LEU A 197 -4.45 -3.79 -12.05
CA LEU A 197 -4.18 -2.46 -12.60
C LEU A 197 -5.37 -1.52 -12.41
N ALA A 198 -6.60 -1.99 -12.60
CA ALA A 198 -7.82 -1.21 -12.35
C ALA A 198 -7.96 -0.85 -10.86
N ALA A 199 -7.48 -1.72 -9.96
CA ALA A 199 -7.42 -1.47 -8.52
C ALA A 199 -6.22 -0.60 -8.08
N ALA A 200 -5.41 -0.06 -9.01
CA ALA A 200 -4.18 0.70 -8.74
C ALA A 200 -3.15 -0.05 -7.86
N SER A 201 -3.15 -1.38 -7.91
CA SER A 201 -2.21 -2.25 -7.18
C SER A 201 -1.04 -2.66 -8.06
N PHE A 202 -0.13 -1.71 -8.34
CA PHE A 202 0.95 -1.86 -9.32
C PHE A 202 1.88 -3.06 -9.03
N GLU A 203 2.24 -3.31 -7.77
CA GLU A 203 3.05 -4.48 -7.38
C GLU A 203 2.36 -5.81 -7.69
N ARG A 204 1.05 -5.89 -7.40
CA ARG A 204 0.23 -7.09 -7.67
C ARG A 204 0.08 -7.32 -9.16
N ALA A 205 -0.10 -6.25 -9.94
CA ALA A 205 -0.14 -6.31 -11.40
C ALA A 205 1.19 -6.83 -11.98
N ARG A 206 2.34 -6.32 -11.51
CA ARG A 206 3.67 -6.81 -11.92
C ARG A 206 3.87 -8.29 -11.59
N SER A 207 3.50 -8.72 -10.37
CA SER A 207 3.61 -10.13 -9.98
C SER A 207 2.77 -11.03 -10.90
N LYS A 208 1.54 -10.63 -11.24
CA LYS A 208 0.68 -11.40 -12.16
C LYS A 208 1.18 -11.41 -13.61
N LEU A 209 1.82 -10.33 -14.07
CA LEU A 209 2.45 -10.28 -15.39
C LEU A 209 3.71 -11.18 -15.45
N GLN A 210 4.49 -11.25 -14.37
CA GLN A 210 5.62 -12.18 -14.28
C GLN A 210 5.16 -13.65 -14.29
N ASP A 211 4.06 -13.98 -13.61
CA ASP A 211 3.45 -15.32 -13.65
C ASP A 211 2.94 -15.65 -15.06
N ALA A 212 2.28 -14.70 -15.73
CA ALA A 212 1.86 -14.84 -17.12
C ALA A 212 3.06 -15.09 -18.04
N ARG A 213 4.15 -14.34 -17.89
CA ARG A 213 5.37 -14.52 -18.70
C ARG A 213 6.01 -15.90 -18.54
N ARG A 214 5.89 -16.52 -17.37
CA ARG A 214 6.39 -17.89 -17.13
C ARG A 214 5.50 -18.98 -17.75
N THR A 215 4.22 -18.70 -17.93
CA THR A 215 3.21 -19.68 -18.35
C THR A 215 2.85 -19.57 -19.84
N CYS A 216 2.93 -18.38 -20.43
CA CYS A 216 2.65 -18.17 -21.85
C CYS A 216 3.87 -18.51 -22.72
N VAL A 217 3.70 -19.43 -23.68
CA VAL A 217 4.77 -19.90 -24.57
C VAL A 217 4.71 -19.23 -25.96
N GLU A 218 3.59 -18.60 -26.30
CA GLU A 218 3.40 -17.95 -27.60
C GLU A 218 4.04 -16.56 -27.67
N GLU A 219 4.83 -16.29 -28.70
CA GLU A 219 5.52 -15.00 -28.91
C GLU A 219 4.56 -13.81 -28.93
N ALA A 220 3.37 -13.98 -29.53
CA ALA A 220 2.34 -12.95 -29.56
C ALA A 220 1.83 -12.58 -28.15
N ALA A 221 1.63 -13.58 -27.29
CA ALA A 221 1.23 -13.36 -25.90
C ALA A 221 2.33 -12.64 -25.10
N LEU A 222 3.60 -12.99 -25.34
CA LEU A 222 4.74 -12.34 -24.70
C LEU A 222 4.88 -10.86 -25.11
N GLN A 223 4.65 -10.54 -26.39
CA GLN A 223 4.68 -9.15 -26.86
C GLN A 223 3.55 -8.31 -26.24
N GLU A 224 2.38 -8.91 -26.04
CA GLU A 224 1.26 -8.23 -25.39
C GLU A 224 1.48 -8.02 -23.89
N ILE A 225 2.05 -9.00 -23.19
CA ILE A 225 2.48 -8.85 -21.79
C ILE A 225 3.46 -7.68 -21.65
N ALA A 226 4.44 -7.57 -22.55
CA ALA A 226 5.40 -6.46 -22.53
C ALA A 226 4.73 -5.08 -22.74
N ARG A 227 3.67 -5.00 -23.54
CA ARG A 227 2.88 -3.76 -23.68
C ARG A 227 2.14 -3.42 -22.39
N ILE A 228 1.52 -4.41 -21.74
CA ILE A 228 0.82 -4.20 -20.47
C ILE A 228 1.82 -3.79 -19.37
N GLU A 229 3.02 -4.39 -19.32
CA GLU A 229 4.09 -3.97 -18.40
C GLU A 229 4.46 -2.50 -18.61
N ALA A 230 4.65 -2.06 -19.86
CA ALA A 230 4.95 -0.66 -20.17
C ALA A 230 3.81 0.30 -19.73
N ASP A 231 2.55 -0.12 -19.90
CA ASP A 231 1.38 0.65 -19.46
C ASP A 231 1.29 0.73 -17.93
N VAL A 232 1.61 -0.35 -17.21
CA VAL A 232 1.70 -0.38 -15.74
C VAL A 232 2.76 0.61 -15.26
N ASP A 233 3.96 0.59 -15.85
CA ASP A 233 5.07 1.48 -15.50
C ASP A 233 4.76 2.95 -15.84
N ALA A 234 4.03 3.21 -16.93
CA ALA A 234 3.58 4.56 -17.28
C ALA A 234 2.56 5.08 -16.24
N LYS A 235 1.56 4.26 -15.87
CA LYS A 235 0.55 4.64 -14.87
C LYS A 235 1.11 4.77 -13.46
N GLU A 236 2.09 3.94 -13.09
CA GLU A 236 2.77 4.07 -11.80
C GLU A 236 3.53 5.40 -11.71
N ARG A 237 4.25 5.79 -12.77
CA ARG A 237 4.93 7.09 -12.83
C ARG A 237 3.96 8.25 -12.75
N GLU A 238 2.83 8.18 -13.45
CA GLU A 238 1.78 9.20 -13.37
C GLU A 238 1.18 9.28 -11.95
N ALA A 239 0.91 8.15 -11.31
CA ALA A 239 0.39 8.11 -9.94
C ALA A 239 1.40 8.68 -8.93
N ILE A 240 2.70 8.39 -9.09
CA ILE A 240 3.77 8.96 -8.27
C ILE A 240 3.85 10.49 -8.47
N GLN A 241 3.79 10.96 -9.72
CA GLN A 241 3.79 12.39 -10.02
C GLN A 241 2.59 13.11 -9.40
N ARG A 242 1.38 12.57 -9.55
CA ARG A 242 0.18 13.14 -8.93
C ARG A 242 0.29 13.20 -7.41
N ARG A 243 0.80 12.15 -6.76
CA ARG A 243 1.04 12.16 -5.31
C ARG A 243 2.06 13.23 -4.92
N ALA A 244 3.16 13.36 -5.68
CA ALA A 244 4.16 14.39 -5.43
C ALA A 244 3.60 15.81 -5.61
N GLU A 245 2.75 16.04 -6.61
CA GLU A 245 2.05 17.31 -6.83
C GLU A 245 1.05 17.61 -5.70
N GLU A 246 0.27 16.61 -5.26
CA GLU A 246 -0.65 16.75 -4.13
C GLU A 246 0.08 17.03 -2.81
N GLU A 247 1.21 16.37 -2.56
CA GLU A 247 2.07 16.60 -1.41
C GLU A 247 2.68 18.00 -1.46
N ALA A 248 3.21 18.43 -2.60
CA ALA A 248 3.74 19.78 -2.78
C ALA A 248 2.66 20.86 -2.55
N ALA A 249 1.46 20.65 -3.09
CA ALA A 249 0.33 21.55 -2.88
C ALA A 249 -0.12 21.58 -1.41
N ARG A 250 -0.05 20.44 -0.71
CA ARG A 250 -0.35 20.36 0.73
C ARG A 250 0.69 21.12 1.56
N GLU A 251 1.97 20.95 1.26
CA GLU A 251 3.04 21.69 1.92
C GLU A 251 2.93 23.20 1.70
N GLU A 252 2.59 23.63 0.49
CA GLU A 252 2.40 25.06 0.18
C GLU A 252 1.23 25.65 0.99
N ARG A 253 0.10 24.91 1.10
CA ARG A 253 -1.02 25.32 1.95
C ARG A 253 -0.63 25.42 3.42
N GLU A 254 0.13 24.47 3.93
CA GLU A 254 0.60 24.49 5.32
C GLU A 254 1.56 25.66 5.58
N ARG A 255 2.44 25.98 4.62
CA ARG A 255 3.32 27.17 4.71
C ARG A 255 2.50 28.46 4.72
N ALA A 256 1.53 28.59 3.81
CA ALA A 256 0.64 29.75 3.75
C ALA A 256 -0.18 29.91 5.05
N GLU A 257 -0.68 28.83 5.62
CA GLU A 257 -1.41 28.84 6.90
C GLU A 257 -0.51 29.31 8.06
N LYS A 258 0.72 28.79 8.16
CA LYS A 258 1.70 29.22 9.17
C LYS A 258 2.08 30.69 9.02
N GLU A 259 2.21 31.20 7.80
CA GLU A 259 2.47 32.61 7.54
C GLU A 259 1.29 33.50 7.97
N LEU A 260 0.05 33.08 7.67
CA LEU A 260 -1.15 33.77 8.14
C LEU A 260 -1.25 33.78 9.66
N GLU A 261 -0.94 32.67 10.33
CA GLU A 261 -0.93 32.58 11.79
C GLU A 261 0.10 33.53 12.41
N ARG A 262 1.34 33.55 11.89
CA ARG A 262 2.39 34.48 12.34
C ARG A 262 1.97 35.94 12.14
N ALA A 263 1.38 36.27 10.99
CA ALA A 263 0.88 37.62 10.72
C ALA A 263 -0.26 38.01 11.68
N ALA A 264 -1.16 37.07 11.99
CA ALA A 264 -2.24 37.30 12.95
C ALA A 264 -1.70 37.49 14.38
N GLU A 265 -0.70 36.72 14.79
CA GLU A 265 -0.05 36.88 16.09
C GLU A 265 0.67 38.24 16.20
N GLN A 266 1.40 38.64 15.16
CA GLN A 266 2.03 39.96 15.10
C GLN A 266 1.00 41.10 15.22
N ARG A 267 -0.15 40.99 14.54
CA ARG A 267 -1.25 41.96 14.68
C ARG A 267 -1.80 42.01 16.10
N ARG A 268 -2.02 40.86 16.74
CA ARG A 268 -2.48 40.78 18.14
C ARG A 268 -1.46 41.39 19.10
N ARG A 269 -0.16 41.17 18.88
CA ARG A 269 0.92 41.78 19.68
C ARG A 269 0.92 43.31 19.52
N ALA A 270 0.88 43.80 18.28
CA ALA A 270 0.80 45.24 17.99
C ALA A 270 -0.45 45.89 18.61
N GLU A 271 -1.61 45.22 18.55
CA GLU A 271 -2.84 45.72 19.17
C GLU A 271 -2.73 45.80 20.70
N ARG A 272 -2.11 44.80 21.35
CA ARG A 272 -1.85 44.82 22.80
C ARG A 272 -0.91 45.96 23.17
N GLU A 273 0.15 46.18 22.39
CA GLU A 273 1.09 47.29 22.60
C GLU A 273 0.41 48.65 22.42
N GLN A 274 -0.42 48.81 21.40
CA GLN A 274 -1.20 50.04 21.19
C GLN A 274 -2.17 50.29 22.35
N LYS A 275 -2.88 49.26 22.82
CA LYS A 275 -3.78 49.36 23.98
C LYS A 275 -3.03 49.71 25.26
N ALA A 276 -1.87 49.11 25.50
CA ALA A 276 -1.02 49.43 26.64
C ALA A 276 -0.52 50.88 26.56
N ALA A 277 -0.07 51.34 25.38
CA ALA A 277 0.37 52.71 25.17
C ALA A 277 -0.77 53.74 25.39
N ALA A 278 -1.97 53.43 24.92
CA ALA A 278 -3.16 54.25 25.15
C ALA A 278 -3.50 54.34 26.65
N ARG A 279 -3.57 53.19 27.34
CA ARG A 279 -3.77 53.17 28.81
C ARG A 279 -2.70 53.96 29.56
N PHE A 280 -1.43 53.79 29.19
CA PHE A 280 -0.34 54.51 29.85
C PHE A 280 -0.48 56.02 29.66
N LYS A 281 -0.91 56.49 28.48
CA LYS A 281 -1.18 57.91 28.25
C LYS A 281 -2.19 58.47 29.26
N ASP A 282 -3.21 57.69 29.60
CA ASP A 282 -4.27 58.07 30.54
C ASP A 282 -3.83 57.97 32.01
N VAL A 283 -3.03 56.94 32.35
CA VAL A 283 -2.60 56.66 33.73
C VAL A 283 -1.34 57.45 34.13
N ALA A 284 -0.47 57.82 33.18
CA ALA A 284 0.79 58.51 33.45
C ALA A 284 0.65 59.83 34.25
N PRO A 285 -0.35 60.70 34.02
CA PRO A 285 -0.58 61.88 34.86
C PRO A 285 -0.89 61.54 36.31
N THR A 286 -1.62 60.44 36.56
CA THR A 286 -1.94 59.97 37.91
C THR A 286 -0.70 59.45 38.61
N ILE A 287 0.12 58.64 37.93
CA ILE A 287 1.42 58.18 38.46
C ILE A 287 2.31 59.37 38.81
N ALA A 288 2.45 60.34 37.89
CA ALA A 288 3.24 61.55 38.13
C ALA A 288 2.75 62.34 39.36
N ARG A 289 1.42 62.43 39.54
CA ARG A 289 0.82 63.04 40.73
C ARG A 289 1.18 62.29 42.01
N HIS A 290 1.11 60.96 42.02
CA HIS A 290 1.51 60.16 43.18
C HIS A 290 2.98 60.36 43.54
N VAL A 291 3.87 60.39 42.53
CA VAL A 291 5.31 60.68 42.73
C VAL A 291 5.51 62.09 43.30
N GLN A 292 4.80 63.10 42.78
CA GLN A 292 4.87 64.47 43.30
C GLN A 292 4.34 64.57 44.73
N VAL A 293 3.22 63.91 45.03
CA VAL A 293 2.65 63.84 46.39
C VAL A 293 3.63 63.16 47.34
N ALA A 294 4.22 62.02 46.96
CA ALA A 294 5.22 61.32 47.75
C ALA A 294 6.41 62.24 48.06
N SER A 295 6.96 62.92 47.04
CA SER A 295 8.05 63.88 47.20
C SER A 295 7.67 65.04 48.14
N SER A 296 6.48 65.62 47.99
CA SER A 296 6.02 66.73 48.85
C SER A 296 5.75 66.30 50.31
N ARG A 297 5.24 65.08 50.52
CA ARG A 297 5.00 64.52 51.86
C ARG A 297 6.32 64.19 52.55
N ALA A 298 7.29 63.68 51.80
CA ALA A 298 8.65 63.44 52.28
C ALA A 298 9.31 64.73 52.78
N THR A 299 9.22 65.84 52.02
CA THR A 299 9.78 67.13 52.47
C THR A 299 9.07 67.70 53.70
N GLN A 300 7.77 67.41 53.87
CA GLN A 300 6.99 67.73 55.07
C GLN A 300 7.21 66.76 56.25
N ARG A 301 8.12 65.79 56.12
CA ARG A 301 8.37 64.71 57.11
C ARG A 301 7.14 63.85 57.43
N ARG A 302 6.18 63.78 56.51
CA ARG A 302 5.01 62.87 56.59
C ARG A 302 5.35 61.56 55.87
N TRP A 303 6.26 60.79 56.45
CA TRP A 303 6.91 59.67 55.78
C TRP A 303 5.97 58.49 55.45
N GLU A 304 5.03 58.16 56.33
CA GLU A 304 4.04 57.08 56.09
C GLU A 304 3.12 57.40 54.90
N ASP A 305 2.66 58.65 54.79
CA ASP A 305 1.87 59.12 53.65
C ASP A 305 2.69 59.12 52.35
N ALA A 306 3.98 59.50 52.43
CA ALA A 306 4.89 59.48 51.30
C ALA A 306 5.11 58.05 50.78
N GLN A 307 5.28 57.09 51.69
CA GLN A 307 5.42 55.67 51.35
C GLN A 307 4.15 55.13 50.68
N ALA A 308 2.97 55.43 51.24
CA ALA A 308 1.70 54.99 50.64
C ALA A 308 1.51 55.53 49.22
N ALA A 309 1.80 56.82 48.98
CA ALA A 309 1.73 57.41 47.65
C ALA A 309 2.75 56.79 46.68
N LEU A 310 3.97 56.50 47.13
CA LEU A 310 5.01 55.90 46.31
C LEU A 310 4.66 54.45 45.92
N SER A 311 4.12 53.66 46.86
CA SER A 311 3.65 52.30 46.59
C SER A 311 2.49 52.26 45.58
N GLN A 312 1.60 53.26 45.59
CA GLN A 312 0.55 53.39 44.57
C GLN A 312 1.14 53.68 43.18
N ALA A 313 2.17 54.52 43.10
CA ALA A 313 2.88 54.78 41.84
C ALA A 313 3.60 53.53 41.31
N GLU A 314 4.24 52.75 42.19
CA GLU A 314 4.89 51.49 41.84
C GLU A 314 3.90 50.46 41.29
N LEU A 315 2.79 50.25 42.00
CA LEU A 315 1.74 49.31 41.57
C LEU A 315 1.20 49.67 40.18
N ALA A 316 0.98 50.95 39.93
CA ALA A 316 0.52 51.44 38.63
C ALA A 316 1.57 51.31 37.52
N LEU A 317 2.88 51.41 37.84
CA LEU A 317 3.96 51.20 36.88
C LEU A 317 4.17 49.71 36.57
N ASP A 318 3.92 48.81 37.54
CA ASP A 318 4.10 47.37 37.37
C ASP A 318 3.11 46.76 36.36
N GLU A 319 1.91 47.36 36.18
CA GLU A 319 0.94 46.97 35.13
C GLU A 319 1.54 47.04 33.71
N PHE A 320 2.54 47.91 33.49
CA PHE A 320 3.17 48.10 32.19
C PHE A 320 4.48 47.32 32.00
N ARG A 321 4.87 46.51 32.99
CA ARG A 321 6.10 45.71 32.93
C ARG A 321 6.03 44.67 31.80
N GLY A 322 7.09 44.60 30.99
CA GLY A 322 7.17 43.67 29.86
C GLY A 322 6.39 44.11 28.61
N THR A 323 5.78 45.31 28.62
CA THR A 323 5.19 45.92 27.43
C THR A 323 6.18 46.89 26.77
N GLY A 324 5.98 47.20 25.48
CA GLY A 324 6.78 48.22 24.79
C GLY A 324 6.73 49.61 25.43
N VAL A 325 5.71 49.89 26.25
CA VAL A 325 5.55 51.15 27.00
C VAL A 325 6.67 51.35 28.02
N GLN A 326 7.19 50.27 28.61
CA GLN A 326 8.26 50.34 29.60
C GLN A 326 9.54 50.98 29.02
N GLN A 327 9.77 50.82 27.72
CA GLN A 327 10.91 51.42 27.00
C GLN A 327 10.67 52.88 26.60
N SER A 328 9.45 53.40 26.75
CA SER A 328 9.18 54.81 26.46
C SER A 328 9.95 55.70 27.44
N GLU A 329 10.55 56.78 26.94
CA GLU A 329 11.33 57.73 27.74
C GLU A 329 10.53 58.26 28.95
N ARG A 330 9.22 58.45 28.77
CA ARG A 330 8.32 58.94 29.83
C ARG A 330 8.11 57.92 30.95
N CYS A 331 7.92 56.64 30.62
CA CYS A 331 7.80 55.58 31.63
C CYS A 331 9.12 55.37 32.36
N ALA A 332 10.23 55.34 31.60
CA ALA A 332 11.58 55.24 32.16
C ALA A 332 11.89 56.40 33.13
N ALA A 333 11.51 57.63 32.79
CA ALA A 333 11.68 58.79 33.66
C ALA A 333 10.86 58.68 34.96
N LEU A 334 9.60 58.23 34.90
CA LEU A 334 8.78 58.02 36.10
C LEU A 334 9.34 56.90 36.98
N LEU A 335 9.76 55.77 36.39
CA LEU A 335 10.43 54.69 37.10
C LEU A 335 11.72 55.18 37.79
N ALA A 336 12.55 55.96 37.08
CA ALA A 336 13.76 56.55 37.65
C ALA A 336 13.47 57.47 38.84
N GLN A 337 12.39 58.27 38.79
CA GLN A 337 11.97 59.11 39.92
C GLN A 337 11.51 58.28 41.13
N VAL A 338 10.72 57.23 40.89
CA VAL A 338 10.26 56.30 41.94
C VAL A 338 11.46 55.62 42.62
N VAL A 339 12.36 55.04 41.81
CA VAL A 339 13.59 54.39 42.28
C VAL A 339 14.47 55.36 43.07
N ARG A 340 14.58 56.63 42.63
CA ARG A 340 15.35 57.64 43.35
C ARG A 340 14.75 58.03 44.70
N LEU A 341 13.42 58.14 44.79
CA LEU A 341 12.73 58.58 46.02
C LEU A 341 12.61 57.48 47.08
N ARG A 342 12.58 56.20 46.66
CA ARG A 342 12.31 55.08 47.56
C ARG A 342 13.25 54.98 48.77
N PRO A 343 14.59 55.05 48.62
CA PRO A 343 15.50 54.93 49.76
C PRO A 343 15.30 56.04 50.80
N ASP A 344 15.06 57.28 50.35
CA ASP A 344 14.86 58.44 51.23
C ASP A 344 13.56 58.30 52.03
N VAL A 345 12.49 57.85 51.37
CA VAL A 345 11.19 57.63 52.03
C VAL A 345 11.28 56.48 53.04
N ASP A 346 11.88 55.35 52.67
CA ASP A 346 12.01 54.19 53.56
C ASP A 346 12.90 54.54 54.78
N ALA A 347 14.01 55.24 54.57
CA ALA A 347 14.85 55.74 55.66
C ALA A 347 14.09 56.72 56.58
N GLY A 348 13.25 57.60 56.00
CA GLY A 348 12.42 58.52 56.76
C GLY A 348 11.35 57.83 57.62
N VAL A 349 10.69 56.79 57.08
CA VAL A 349 9.73 55.96 57.83
C VAL A 349 10.42 55.27 59.01
N GLU A 350 11.57 54.67 58.77
CA GLU A 350 12.32 53.97 59.81
C GLU A 350 12.79 54.94 60.93
N GLN A 351 13.29 56.13 60.56
CA GLN A 351 13.63 57.16 61.55
C GLN A 351 12.42 57.67 62.33
N ALA A 352 11.24 57.76 61.70
CA ALA A 352 10.02 58.18 62.39
C ALA A 352 9.56 57.10 63.38
N ARG A 353 9.67 55.83 62.99
CA ARG A 353 9.39 54.68 63.85
C ARG A 353 10.33 54.65 65.07
N GLN A 354 11.64 54.75 64.86
CA GLN A 354 12.62 54.78 65.93
C GLN A 354 12.37 55.92 66.93
N ARG A 355 11.98 57.11 66.44
CA ARG A 355 11.60 58.24 67.30
C ARG A 355 10.36 57.96 68.14
N ARG A 356 9.32 57.34 67.56
CA ARG A 356 8.11 56.95 68.31
C ARG A 356 8.45 55.92 69.39
N GLU A 357 9.26 54.91 69.06
CA GLU A 357 9.72 53.90 70.00
C GLU A 357 10.57 54.50 71.14
N GLU A 358 11.46 55.45 70.83
CA GLU A 358 12.25 56.15 71.84
C GLU A 358 11.38 57.05 72.74
N GLU A 359 10.43 57.79 72.17
CA GLU A 359 9.50 58.61 72.94
C GLU A 359 8.61 57.76 73.84
N GLU A 360 8.13 56.62 73.35
CA GLU A 360 7.37 55.67 74.14
C GLU A 360 8.20 55.10 75.29
N ARG A 361 9.46 54.72 75.04
CA ARG A 361 10.39 54.30 76.10
C ARG A 361 10.60 55.40 77.13
N ARG A 362 10.79 56.65 76.71
CA ARG A 362 10.92 57.79 77.63
C ARG A 362 9.64 58.02 78.44
N ARG A 363 8.46 57.87 77.82
CA ARG A 363 7.16 57.97 78.52
C ARG A 363 6.99 56.85 79.53
N GLN A 364 7.39 55.62 79.19
CA GLN A 364 7.38 54.48 80.11
C GLN A 364 8.32 54.73 81.29
N GLN A 365 9.57 55.13 81.03
CA GLN A 365 10.54 55.48 82.08
C GLN A 365 10.03 56.60 83.00
N MET A 366 9.41 57.64 82.44
CA MET A 366 8.82 58.72 83.25
C MET A 366 7.63 58.24 84.10
N LYS A 367 6.81 57.31 83.59
CA LYS A 367 5.72 56.70 84.36
C LYS A 367 6.26 55.82 85.48
N GLU A 368 7.20 54.94 85.18
CA GLU A 368 7.85 54.06 86.17
C GLU A 368 8.50 54.90 87.28
N ALA A 369 9.28 55.93 86.93
CA ALA A 369 9.89 56.83 87.92
C ALA A 369 8.85 57.62 88.74
N ALA A 370 7.70 57.97 88.16
CA ALA A 370 6.62 58.63 88.90
C ALA A 370 5.89 57.66 89.85
N GLU A 371 5.70 56.41 89.43
CA GLU A 371 5.14 55.34 90.26
C GLU A 371 6.07 54.98 91.42
N GLU A 372 7.37 54.88 91.16
CA GLU A 372 8.42 54.65 92.17
C GLU A 372 8.42 55.79 93.22
N ARG A 373 8.44 57.06 92.78
CA ARG A 373 8.35 58.21 93.70
C ARG A 373 7.05 58.22 94.51
N LEU A 374 5.93 57.80 93.91
CA LEU A 374 4.67 57.69 94.62
C LEU A 374 4.71 56.58 95.68
N GLN A 375 5.37 55.46 95.38
CA GLN A 375 5.61 54.39 96.35
C GLN A 375 6.51 54.88 97.49
N GLU A 376 7.65 55.50 97.20
CA GLU A 376 8.53 56.09 98.21
C GLU A 376 7.80 57.09 99.10
N MET A 377 6.95 57.96 98.52
CA MET A 377 6.13 58.89 99.28
C MET A 377 5.12 58.19 100.19
N LYS A 378 4.49 57.10 99.72
CA LYS A 378 3.55 56.31 100.52
C LYS A 378 4.27 55.61 101.67
N GLU A 379 5.41 55.00 101.40
CA GLU A 379 6.25 54.36 102.41
C GLU A 379 6.73 55.37 103.45
N ALA A 380 7.23 56.54 103.03
CA ALA A 380 7.64 57.61 103.94
C ALA A 380 6.45 58.18 104.75
N ALA A 381 5.26 58.28 104.15
CA ALA A 381 4.05 58.69 104.86
C ALA A 381 3.59 57.64 105.87
N GLU A 382 3.69 56.36 105.52
CA GLU A 382 3.40 55.25 106.42
C GLU A 382 4.41 55.18 107.56
N GLU A 383 5.71 55.35 107.27
CA GLU A 383 6.77 55.43 108.28
C GLU A 383 6.53 56.61 109.23
N ARG A 384 6.19 57.80 108.71
CA ARG A 384 5.81 58.96 109.53
C ARG A 384 4.58 58.67 110.38
N ARG A 385 3.56 57.99 109.82
CA ARG A 385 2.37 57.58 110.56
C ARG A 385 2.74 56.61 111.68
N GLN A 386 3.54 55.58 111.40
CA GLN A 386 4.02 54.63 112.40
C GLN A 386 4.86 55.31 113.48
N ALA A 387 5.75 56.25 113.10
CA ALA A 387 6.53 57.05 114.03
C ALA A 387 5.65 57.94 114.91
N SER A 388 4.60 58.57 114.36
CA SER A 388 3.63 59.36 115.13
C SER A 388 2.76 58.52 116.07
N LEU A 389 2.57 57.23 115.78
CA LEU A 389 1.88 56.28 116.65
C LEU A 389 2.76 55.76 117.79
N ARG A 390 4.08 56.00 117.77
CA ARG A 390 4.97 55.64 118.88
C ARG A 390 4.71 56.60 120.02
N VAL A 391 4.01 56.12 121.03
CA VAL A 391 3.69 56.95 122.19
C VAL A 391 4.81 56.86 123.21
N GLN A 392 5.19 58.00 123.78
CA GLN A 392 6.16 58.07 124.86
C GLN A 392 5.48 57.63 126.17
N CYS A 393 6.07 56.63 126.84
CA CYS A 393 5.62 56.21 128.15
C CYS A 393 5.89 57.32 129.18
N CYS A 394 5.15 57.31 130.30
CA CYS A 394 5.29 58.33 131.34
C CYS A 394 6.66 58.38 132.02
N ASP A 395 7.46 57.32 131.91
CA ASP A 395 8.85 57.26 132.38
C ASP A 395 9.88 57.81 131.36
N GLY A 396 9.41 58.33 130.22
CA GLY A 396 10.23 58.90 129.16
C GLY A 396 10.71 57.88 128.12
N THR A 397 10.47 56.58 128.31
CA THR A 397 10.86 55.54 127.35
C THR A 397 9.91 55.50 126.13
N ILE A 398 10.47 55.25 124.94
CA ILE A 398 9.70 55.12 123.69
C ILE A 398 9.52 53.64 123.41
N SER A 399 8.31 53.11 123.63
CA SER A 399 8.02 51.69 123.40
C SER A 399 7.23 51.49 122.11
N PRO A 400 7.71 50.67 121.15
CA PRO A 400 7.03 50.47 119.86
C PRO A 400 5.70 49.70 119.97
N SER A 401 5.40 49.11 121.12
CA SER A 401 4.19 48.32 121.38
C SER A 401 3.08 49.09 122.09
N CYS A 402 3.32 50.34 122.54
CA CYS A 402 2.32 51.15 123.23
C CYS A 402 1.54 52.00 122.21
N LEU A 403 0.21 51.85 122.17
CA LEU A 403 -0.69 52.58 121.27
C LEU A 403 -1.80 53.24 122.09
N CYS A 404 -2.11 54.51 121.81
CA CYS A 404 -3.25 55.18 122.45
C CYS A 404 -4.58 54.73 121.85
N GLY A 405 -5.57 54.45 122.71
CA GLY A 405 -6.95 54.12 122.31
C GLY A 405 -7.30 52.62 122.20
N ARG A 406 -6.37 51.68 122.41
CA ARG A 406 -6.73 50.26 122.62
C ARG A 406 -6.68 49.92 124.10
N SER A 407 -7.83 49.72 124.70
CA SER A 407 -8.09 49.51 126.13
C SER A 407 -7.55 48.20 126.73
N SER A 408 -6.55 47.53 126.14
CA SER A 408 -5.92 46.38 126.78
C SER A 408 -4.77 46.83 127.69
N TYR A 409 -5.13 47.21 128.91
CA TYR A 409 -4.24 47.48 130.06
C TYR A 409 -3.28 46.33 130.46
N ARG A 410 -3.07 45.31 129.61
CA ARG A 410 -2.36 44.06 129.98
C ARG A 410 -1.08 43.75 129.20
N GLY A 411 -0.61 44.63 128.32
CA GLY A 411 0.48 44.26 127.39
C GLY A 411 1.86 44.88 127.58
N CYS A 412 1.98 46.15 127.99
CA CYS A 412 3.29 46.83 128.06
C CYS A 412 3.31 48.05 129.00
N CYS A 413 2.20 48.81 129.07
CA CYS A 413 2.14 50.05 129.85
C CYS A 413 2.16 49.86 131.38
N SER A 414 2.03 48.62 131.86
CA SER A 414 2.03 48.30 133.30
C SER A 414 3.40 48.44 133.96
N HIS A 415 4.51 48.31 133.20
CA HIS A 415 5.86 48.54 133.72
C HIS A 415 6.29 50.02 133.69
N HIS A 416 5.79 50.79 132.72
CA HIS A 416 6.24 52.17 132.48
C HIS A 416 5.27 53.25 133.01
N GLY A 417 4.30 52.84 133.85
CA GLY A 417 3.39 53.77 134.54
C GLY A 417 2.28 54.36 133.67
N GLY A 418 2.01 53.80 132.49
CA GLY A 418 1.03 54.33 131.54
C GLY A 418 1.65 55.17 130.42
N VAL A 419 0.79 55.69 129.56
CA VAL A 419 1.16 56.49 128.39
C VAL A 419 0.75 57.94 128.66
N CYS A 420 1.71 58.87 128.63
CA CYS A 420 1.47 60.25 129.02
C CYS A 420 1.07 61.10 127.79
N GLY A 421 0.05 61.96 127.94
CA GLY A 421 -0.40 62.89 126.89
C GLY A 421 -1.50 62.38 125.96
N CYS A 422 -2.11 61.24 126.23
CA CYS A 422 -3.33 60.81 125.54
C CYS A 422 -4.55 61.22 126.33
N GLU A 423 -5.06 62.41 126.00
CA GLU A 423 -6.36 62.90 126.45
C GLU A 423 -7.47 62.12 125.70
N GLU A 424 -8.59 61.83 126.38
CA GLU A 424 -9.74 61.09 125.83
C GLU A 424 -10.36 61.75 124.59
#